data_AF-A0A151J4J1-F1
#
_entry.id   AF-A0A151J4J1-F1
#
_cell.length_a   1.000
_cell.length_b   1.000
_cell.length_c   1.000
_cell.angle_alpha   90.00
_cell.angle_beta   90.00
_cell.angle_gamma   90.00
#
_symmetry.space_group_name_H-M   'P 1'
#
loop_
_entity.id
_entity.type
_entity.pdbx_description
1 polymer ?
#
loop_
_entity_poly.entity_id
_entity_poly.type
_entity_poly.pdbx_seq_one_letter_code
_entity_poly.pdbx_strand_id
1 'polypeptide(L)'
;MANYMPTEVVDILITFGECGRNYRLTARTYAKRFPNRRHPTAHQIMNIERRSRNNPLHRERRRNRLHNNNDPRLLAVLDMVHQNPHISTRQVERELGIPQTTVYRLLRSVNYHYHITLVQELSEADYGLRIQFCRWALEMLDQNPDFFSNVCLTLSRFRGNYFYPQHTILLKIPS
;
A
#
# COMPACT_ATOMS: atom_id res chain seq x y z
N MET A 1 6.43 12.59 -25.97
CA MET A 1 7.54 13.51 -25.60
C MET A 1 8.61 12.73 -24.88
N ALA A 2 9.89 13.10 -25.01
CA ALA A 2 11.00 12.37 -24.40
C ALA A 2 10.88 12.36 -22.86
N ASN A 3 10.98 11.17 -22.26
CA ASN A 3 11.07 11.02 -20.81
C ASN A 3 12.53 11.24 -20.40
N TYR A 4 12.88 12.48 -20.06
CA TYR A 4 14.14 12.79 -19.39
C TYR A 4 14.07 12.35 -17.92
N MET A 5 15.16 11.82 -17.40
CA MET A 5 15.26 11.48 -15.98
C MET A 5 15.18 12.74 -15.12
N PRO A 6 14.72 12.66 -13.85
CA PRO A 6 14.64 13.82 -12.97
C PRO A 6 15.98 14.57 -12.85
N THR A 7 17.10 13.85 -12.84
CA THR A 7 18.45 14.41 -12.82
C THR A 7 18.78 15.19 -14.09
N GLU A 8 18.47 14.64 -15.28
CA GLU A 8 18.64 15.34 -16.55
C GLU A 8 17.77 16.60 -16.63
N VAL A 9 16.54 16.56 -16.09
CA VAL A 9 15.66 17.71 -16.02
C VAL A 9 16.26 18.84 -15.17
N VAL A 10 16.88 18.51 -14.02
CA VAL A 10 17.57 19.49 -13.18
C VAL A 10 18.75 20.11 -13.94
N ASP A 11 19.61 19.30 -14.55
CA ASP A 11 20.77 19.78 -15.31
C ASP A 11 20.36 20.71 -16.48
N ILE A 12 19.26 20.37 -17.16
CA ILE A 12 18.68 21.20 -18.24
C ILE A 12 18.22 22.55 -17.69
N LEU A 13 17.55 22.57 -16.54
CA LEU A 13 17.03 23.81 -15.93
C LEU A 13 18.14 24.70 -15.36
N ILE A 14 19.20 24.11 -14.80
CA ILE A 14 20.40 24.85 -14.37
C ILE A 14 21.05 25.53 -15.58
N THR A 15 21.31 24.76 -16.64
CA THR A 15 21.90 25.28 -17.88
C THR A 15 21.00 26.37 -18.51
N PHE A 16 19.69 26.22 -18.40
CA PHE A 16 18.71 27.21 -18.86
C PHE A 16 18.81 28.53 -18.08
N GLY A 17 19.02 28.46 -16.77
CA GLY A 17 19.28 29.62 -15.92
C GLY A 17 20.59 30.32 -16.29
N GLU A 18 21.67 29.56 -16.47
CA GLU A 18 22.99 30.07 -16.90
C GLU A 18 22.92 30.78 -18.27
N CYS A 19 22.10 30.27 -19.18
CA CYS A 19 21.92 30.82 -20.53
C CYS A 19 20.93 32.02 -20.58
N GLY A 20 20.63 32.65 -19.45
CA GLY A 20 19.74 33.82 -19.39
C GLY A 20 18.31 33.52 -19.86
N ARG A 21 17.82 32.29 -19.65
CA ARG A 21 16.51 31.82 -20.11
C ARG A 21 16.33 31.77 -21.63
N ASN A 22 17.42 31.64 -22.39
CA ASN A 22 17.36 31.44 -23.84
C ASN A 22 17.34 29.95 -24.21
N TYR A 23 16.21 29.44 -24.72
CA TYR A 23 16.03 28.02 -25.05
C TYR A 23 16.98 27.47 -26.13
N ARG A 24 17.30 28.27 -27.16
CA ARG A 24 18.16 27.82 -28.28
C ARG A 24 19.62 27.78 -27.85
N LEU A 25 20.06 28.78 -27.09
CA LEU A 25 21.38 28.80 -26.49
C LEU A 25 21.53 27.64 -25.51
N THR A 26 20.53 27.41 -24.65
CA THR A 26 20.50 26.30 -23.69
C THR A 26 20.67 24.94 -24.37
N ALA A 27 19.95 24.68 -25.47
CA ALA A 27 20.08 23.41 -26.19
C ALA A 27 21.51 23.17 -26.70
N ARG A 28 22.16 24.21 -27.23
CA ARG A 28 23.56 24.14 -27.71
C ARG A 28 24.55 23.95 -26.56
N THR A 29 24.42 24.75 -25.50
CA THR A 29 25.28 24.68 -24.32
C THR A 29 25.15 23.34 -23.61
N TYR A 30 23.91 22.82 -23.48
CA TYR A 30 23.65 21.51 -22.87
C TYR A 30 24.26 20.37 -23.69
N ALA A 31 24.12 20.40 -25.03
CA ALA A 31 24.75 19.41 -25.89
C ALA A 31 26.28 19.43 -25.79
N LYS A 32 26.87 20.62 -25.67
CA LYS A 32 28.33 20.78 -25.47
C LYS A 32 28.78 20.23 -24.10
N ARG A 33 28.00 20.45 -23.04
CA ARG A 33 28.33 20.04 -21.66
C ARG A 33 28.12 18.55 -21.42
N PHE A 34 27.17 17.93 -22.12
CA PHE A 34 26.81 16.52 -21.95
C PHE A 34 26.75 15.77 -23.29
N PRO A 35 27.90 15.53 -23.95
CA PRO A 35 27.94 14.95 -25.30
C PRO A 35 27.37 13.52 -25.38
N ASN A 36 27.45 12.75 -24.29
CA ASN A 36 26.99 11.35 -24.25
C ASN A 36 25.51 11.20 -23.84
N ARG A 37 24.77 12.30 -23.69
CA ARG A 37 23.35 12.28 -23.27
C ARG A 37 22.43 12.66 -24.41
N ARG A 38 21.13 12.40 -24.21
CA ARG A 38 20.11 12.87 -25.15
C ARG A 38 20.03 14.40 -25.12
N HIS A 39 20.08 15.03 -26.28
CA HIS A 39 20.01 16.48 -26.39
C HIS A 39 18.57 16.97 -26.58
N PRO A 40 18.04 17.80 -25.67
CA PRO A 40 16.72 18.37 -25.83
C PRO A 40 16.70 19.48 -26.88
N THR A 41 15.63 19.51 -27.67
CA THR A 41 15.37 20.67 -28.55
C THR A 41 14.85 21.85 -27.74
N ALA A 42 14.97 23.07 -28.27
CA ALA A 42 14.48 24.28 -27.60
C ALA A 42 13.01 24.17 -27.17
N HIS A 43 12.16 23.55 -28.01
CA HIS A 43 10.75 23.30 -27.69
C HIS A 43 10.58 22.29 -26.54
N GLN A 44 11.44 21.27 -26.43
CA GLN A 44 11.41 20.34 -25.31
C GLN A 44 11.81 21.03 -24.00
N ILE A 45 12.83 21.91 -24.03
CA ILE A 45 13.25 22.69 -22.86
C ILE A 45 12.12 23.60 -22.37
N MET A 46 11.45 24.31 -23.29
CA MET A 46 10.29 25.14 -22.96
C MET A 46 9.16 24.36 -22.28
N ASN A 47 8.86 23.16 -22.79
CA ASN A 47 7.85 22.29 -22.17
C ASN A 47 8.31 21.74 -20.80
N ILE A 48 9.60 21.45 -20.65
CA ILE A 48 10.19 21.04 -19.37
C ILE A 48 10.04 22.16 -18.35
N GLU A 49 10.41 23.40 -18.68
CA GLU A 49 10.30 24.56 -17.80
C GLU A 49 8.84 24.83 -17.40
N ARG A 50 7.92 24.91 -18.38
CA ARG A 50 6.48 25.12 -18.13
C ARG A 50 5.92 24.05 -17.20
N ARG A 51 6.26 22.78 -17.45
CA ARG A 51 5.84 21.67 -16.59
C ARG A 51 6.45 21.80 -15.19
N SER A 52 7.73 22.11 -15.04
CA SER A 52 8.36 22.22 -13.72
C SER A 52 7.82 23.40 -12.90
N ARG A 53 7.38 24.48 -13.54
CA ARG A 53 6.71 25.61 -12.86
C ARG A 53 5.28 25.28 -12.45
N ASN A 54 4.53 24.60 -13.32
CA ASN A 54 3.09 24.40 -13.15
C ASN A 54 2.74 23.07 -12.47
N ASN A 55 3.69 22.12 -12.42
CA ASN A 55 3.53 20.82 -11.83
C ASN A 55 4.58 20.68 -10.73
N PRO A 56 4.22 20.87 -9.45
CA PRO A 56 5.11 20.50 -8.37
C PRO A 56 5.55 19.05 -8.62
N LEU A 57 6.85 18.81 -8.47
CA LEU A 57 7.48 17.51 -8.54
C LEU A 57 6.59 16.50 -7.79
N HIS A 58 6.40 15.33 -8.39
CA HIS A 58 5.27 14.42 -8.12
C HIS A 58 4.01 14.79 -8.90
N ARG A 59 3.97 14.25 -10.11
CA ARG A 59 2.77 13.50 -10.50
C ARG A 59 2.55 12.46 -9.39
N GLU A 60 1.89 12.87 -8.30
CA GLU A 60 1.08 11.99 -7.49
C GLU A 60 0.29 11.24 -8.53
N ARG A 61 0.76 10.03 -8.86
CA ARG A 61 0.04 9.16 -9.77
C ARG A 61 -1.34 9.19 -9.17
N ARG A 62 -2.34 9.68 -9.91
CA ARG A 62 -3.75 9.57 -9.54
C ARG A 62 -4.14 8.07 -9.50
N ARG A 63 -3.42 7.28 -8.70
CA ARG A 63 -3.83 6.00 -8.12
C ARG A 63 -5.05 6.23 -7.22
N ASN A 64 -5.26 7.47 -6.79
CA ASN A 64 -6.32 7.86 -5.86
C ASN A 64 -7.66 8.17 -6.51
N ARG A 65 -7.92 7.80 -7.79
CA ARG A 65 -9.32 7.88 -8.29
C ARG A 65 -10.28 6.98 -7.50
N LEU A 66 -9.75 5.98 -6.78
CA LEU A 66 -10.53 5.11 -5.90
C LEU A 66 -10.56 5.57 -4.44
N HIS A 67 -9.84 6.63 -4.07
CA HIS A 67 -9.74 7.14 -2.69
C HIS A 67 -10.69 8.30 -2.41
N ASN A 68 -11.64 8.57 -3.31
CA ASN A 68 -12.72 9.46 -2.94
C ASN A 68 -13.64 8.67 -1.99
N ASN A 69 -13.35 8.76 -0.68
CA ASN A 69 -14.14 8.12 0.37
C ASN A 69 -15.62 8.60 0.36
N ASN A 70 -15.92 9.66 -0.40
CA ASN A 70 -17.27 10.19 -0.62
C ASN A 70 -17.92 9.71 -1.92
N ASP A 71 -17.41 8.66 -2.58
CA ASP A 71 -18.14 8.04 -3.70
C ASP A 71 -19.45 7.43 -3.17
N PRO A 72 -20.64 7.87 -3.61
CA PRO A 72 -21.92 7.30 -3.16
C PRO A 72 -22.00 5.79 -3.36
N ARG A 73 -21.28 5.26 -4.38
CA ARG A 73 -21.20 3.82 -4.63
C ARG A 73 -20.43 3.09 -3.56
N LEU A 74 -19.35 3.68 -3.04
CA LEU A 74 -18.58 3.10 -1.94
C LEU A 74 -19.42 3.04 -0.67
N LEU A 75 -20.16 4.11 -0.36
CA LEU A 75 -21.04 4.15 0.80
C LEU A 75 -22.15 3.10 0.71
N ALA A 76 -22.81 2.98 -0.44
CA ALA A 76 -23.84 1.95 -0.66
C ALA A 76 -23.28 0.53 -0.53
N VAL A 77 -22.11 0.25 -1.12
CA VAL A 77 -21.44 -1.05 -1.00
C VAL A 77 -21.06 -1.34 0.45
N LEU A 78 -20.55 -0.35 1.19
CA LEU A 78 -20.19 -0.52 2.60
C LEU A 78 -21.40 -0.75 3.50
N ASP A 79 -22.51 -0.04 3.28
CA ASP A 79 -23.75 -0.21 4.03
C ASP A 79 -24.31 -1.64 3.85
N MET A 80 -24.36 -2.13 2.61
CA MET A 80 -24.78 -3.50 2.32
C MET A 80 -23.91 -4.56 2.99
N VAL A 81 -22.59 -4.37 2.95
CA VAL A 81 -21.63 -5.29 3.57
C VAL A 81 -21.70 -5.21 5.10
N HIS A 82 -22.03 -4.04 5.66
CA HIS A 82 -22.24 -3.86 7.09
C HIS A 82 -23.49 -4.61 7.58
N GLN A 83 -24.58 -4.55 6.82
CA GLN A 83 -25.82 -5.26 7.13
C GLN A 83 -25.68 -6.78 6.99
N ASN A 84 -24.92 -7.26 6.00
CA ASN A 84 -24.63 -8.67 5.81
C ASN A 84 -23.15 -8.90 5.41
N PRO A 85 -22.27 -9.22 6.38
CA PRO A 85 -20.85 -9.44 6.12
C PRO A 85 -20.53 -10.61 5.17
N HIS A 86 -21.48 -11.53 4.97
CA HIS A 86 -21.32 -12.71 4.12
C HIS A 86 -21.89 -12.51 2.70
N ILE A 87 -22.35 -11.30 2.37
CA ILE A 87 -22.97 -11.01 1.08
C ILE A 87 -22.01 -11.24 -0.09
N SER A 88 -22.48 -11.94 -1.13
CA SER A 88 -21.65 -12.20 -2.32
C SER A 88 -21.43 -10.92 -3.15
N THR A 89 -20.24 -10.68 -3.72
CA THR A 89 -20.01 -9.49 -4.59
C THR A 89 -20.91 -9.50 -5.82
N ARG A 90 -21.36 -10.70 -6.25
CA ARG A 90 -22.34 -10.87 -7.33
C ARG A 90 -23.74 -10.43 -6.91
N GLN A 91 -24.09 -10.64 -5.64
CA GLN A 91 -25.34 -10.15 -5.09
C GLN A 91 -25.32 -8.63 -4.96
N VAL A 92 -24.21 -8.05 -4.49
CA VAL A 92 -24.01 -6.58 -4.48
C VAL A 92 -24.15 -5.99 -5.89
N GLU A 93 -23.62 -6.65 -6.91
CA GLU A 93 -23.81 -6.26 -8.32
C GLU A 93 -25.28 -6.30 -8.75
N ARG A 94 -26.02 -7.35 -8.38
CA ARG A 94 -27.45 -7.47 -8.72
C ARG A 94 -28.31 -6.41 -8.04
N GLU A 95 -27.97 -6.03 -6.81
CA GLU A 95 -28.77 -5.08 -6.02
C GLU A 95 -28.43 -3.61 -6.36
N LEU A 96 -27.15 -3.28 -6.55
CA LEU A 96 -26.70 -1.91 -6.82
C LEU A 96 -26.45 -1.60 -8.31
N GLY A 97 -26.45 -2.62 -9.17
CA GLY A 97 -26.09 -2.48 -10.59
C GLY A 97 -24.61 -2.12 -10.81
N ILE A 98 -23.77 -2.26 -9.79
CA ILE A 98 -22.33 -1.94 -9.86
C ILE A 98 -21.59 -3.20 -10.32
N PRO A 99 -20.75 -3.13 -11.38
CA PRO A 99 -20.01 -4.31 -11.84
C PRO A 99 -19.19 -4.94 -10.72
N GLN A 100 -19.18 -6.28 -10.64
CA GLN A 100 -18.48 -7.03 -9.60
C GLN A 100 -17.02 -6.59 -9.41
N THR A 101 -16.31 -6.32 -10.51
CA THR A 101 -14.91 -5.86 -10.51
C THR A 101 -14.75 -4.49 -9.85
N THR A 102 -15.76 -3.63 -9.93
CA THR A 102 -15.78 -2.31 -9.30
C THR A 102 -16.06 -2.44 -7.82
N VAL A 103 -17.03 -3.27 -7.42
CA VAL A 103 -17.30 -3.60 -6.00
C VAL A 103 -16.02 -4.10 -5.31
N TYR A 104 -15.30 -5.04 -5.94
CA TYR A 104 -14.03 -5.55 -5.41
C TYR A 104 -12.97 -4.45 -5.24
N ARG A 105 -12.84 -3.54 -6.22
CA ARG A 105 -11.89 -2.42 -6.16
C ARG A 105 -12.23 -1.41 -5.07
N LEU A 106 -13.53 -1.15 -4.85
CA LEU A 106 -14.04 -0.27 -3.82
C LEU A 106 -13.80 -0.85 -2.42
N LEU A 107 -14.10 -2.13 -2.20
CA LEU A 107 -13.81 -2.79 -0.93
C LEU A 107 -12.29 -2.82 -0.63
N ARG A 108 -11.47 -3.05 -1.66
CA ARG A 108 -10.01 -3.02 -1.51
C ARG A 108 -9.46 -1.63 -1.19
N SER A 109 -10.08 -0.54 -1.66
CA SER A 109 -9.59 0.81 -1.40
C SER A 109 -9.77 1.24 0.06
N VAL A 110 -10.74 0.64 0.77
CA VAL A 110 -10.97 0.85 2.21
C VAL A 110 -10.39 -0.28 3.08
N ASN A 111 -9.53 -1.13 2.51
CA ASN A 111 -8.94 -2.29 3.18
C ASN A 111 -9.96 -3.27 3.80
N TYR A 112 -11.15 -3.38 3.21
CA TYR A 112 -12.14 -4.35 3.68
C TYR A 112 -11.75 -5.77 3.24
N HIS A 113 -11.56 -6.66 4.21
CA HIS A 113 -11.27 -8.07 3.97
C HIS A 113 -12.57 -8.84 3.77
N TYR A 114 -12.83 -9.18 2.52
CA TYR A 114 -14.12 -9.70 2.05
C TYR A 114 -14.51 -11.09 2.61
N HIS A 115 -13.59 -11.80 3.27
CA HIS A 115 -13.90 -13.04 3.98
C HIS A 115 -13.12 -13.09 5.29
N ILE A 116 -13.82 -12.99 6.42
CA ILE A 116 -13.30 -13.47 7.70
C ILE A 116 -13.56 -14.97 7.73
N THR A 117 -12.58 -15.75 7.31
CA THR A 117 -12.63 -17.19 7.52
C THR A 117 -12.22 -17.45 8.96
N LEU A 118 -13.18 -17.81 9.81
CA LEU A 118 -12.86 -18.38 11.12
C LEU A 118 -12.22 -19.75 10.88
N VAL A 119 -10.89 -19.82 10.92
CA VAL A 119 -10.12 -21.05 10.68
C VAL A 119 -10.19 -22.01 11.88
N GLN A 120 -10.64 -21.53 13.03
CA GLN A 120 -10.77 -22.30 14.26
C GLN A 120 -12.18 -22.09 14.82
N GLU A 121 -12.89 -23.19 15.03
CA GLU A 121 -14.10 -23.21 15.86
C GLU A 121 -13.64 -23.03 17.31
N LEU A 122 -13.95 -21.87 17.89
CA LEU A 122 -13.58 -21.55 19.27
C LEU A 122 -14.60 -22.17 20.20
N SER A 123 -14.15 -23.09 21.07
CA SER A 123 -14.97 -23.59 22.16
C SER A 123 -15.13 -22.53 23.24
N GLU A 124 -16.21 -22.61 24.03
CA GLU A 124 -16.40 -21.76 25.21
C GLU A 124 -15.21 -21.84 26.19
N ALA A 125 -14.59 -23.02 26.31
CA ALA A 125 -13.41 -23.25 27.14
C ALA A 125 -12.16 -22.51 26.61
N ASP A 126 -12.04 -22.31 25.29
CA ASP A 126 -10.88 -21.64 24.69
C ASP A 126 -10.88 -20.14 24.99
N TYR A 127 -12.04 -19.51 25.17
CA TYR A 127 -12.10 -18.08 25.52
C TYR A 127 -11.44 -17.81 26.87
N GLY A 128 -11.68 -18.66 27.87
CA GLY A 128 -11.06 -18.52 29.18
C GLY A 128 -9.53 -18.60 29.10
N LEU A 129 -9.02 -19.62 28.40
CA LEU A 129 -7.58 -19.81 28.19
C LEU A 129 -6.95 -18.65 27.41
N ARG A 130 -7.63 -18.13 26.39
CA ARG A 130 -7.15 -16.99 25.60
C ARG A 130 -7.11 -15.70 26.40
N ILE A 131 -8.13 -15.43 27.22
CA ILE A 131 -8.15 -14.24 28.09
C ILE A 131 -7.03 -14.32 29.13
N GLN A 132 -6.82 -15.48 29.74
CA GLN A 132 -5.71 -15.70 30.68
C GLN A 132 -4.36 -15.48 30.00
N PHE A 133 -4.17 -16.03 28.81
CA PHE A 133 -2.96 -15.80 28.02
C PHE A 133 -2.74 -14.31 27.72
N CYS A 134 -3.78 -13.59 27.27
CA CYS A 134 -3.69 -12.16 26.98
C CYS A 134 -3.31 -11.34 28.23
N ARG A 135 -3.90 -11.65 29.39
CA ARG A 135 -3.56 -10.98 30.65
C ARG A 135 -2.11 -11.22 31.05
N TRP A 136 -1.67 -12.47 31.00
CA TRP A 136 -0.27 -12.83 31.24
C TRP A 136 0.69 -12.15 30.26
N ALA A 137 0.35 -12.10 28.97
CA ALA A 137 1.15 -11.45 27.94
C ALA A 137 1.31 -9.94 28.19
N LEU A 138 0.25 -9.28 28.66
CA LEU A 138 0.30 -7.87 29.06
C LEU A 138 1.21 -7.66 30.28
N GLU A 139 1.12 -8.51 31.29
CA GLU A 139 2.00 -8.45 32.46
C GLU A 139 3.48 -8.63 32.09
N MET A 140 3.78 -9.54 31.15
CA MET A 140 5.15 -9.73 30.64
C MET A 140 5.67 -8.51 29.88
N LEU A 141 4.80 -7.82 29.14
CA LEU A 141 5.13 -6.57 28.44
C LEU A 141 5.37 -5.40 29.40
N ASP A 142 4.57 -5.31 30.47
CA ASP A 142 4.75 -4.29 31.50
C ASP A 142 6.08 -4.46 32.25
N GLN A 143 6.50 -5.71 32.48
CA GLN A 143 7.78 -6.03 33.10
C GLN A 143 8.97 -5.85 32.15
N ASN A 144 8.80 -6.19 30.87
CA ASN A 144 9.83 -6.05 29.85
C ASN A 144 9.21 -5.73 28.48
N PRO A 145 9.32 -4.49 28.00
CA PRO A 145 8.78 -4.07 26.70
C PRO A 145 9.34 -4.87 25.51
N ASP A 146 10.57 -5.40 25.62
CA ASP A 146 11.25 -6.16 24.58
C ASP A 146 11.07 -7.68 24.72
N PHE A 147 10.18 -8.13 25.61
CA PHE A 147 9.97 -9.56 25.88
C PHE A 147 9.64 -10.33 24.58
N PHE A 148 8.63 -9.89 23.83
CA PHE A 148 8.21 -10.57 22.60
C PHE A 148 9.22 -10.46 21.45
N SER A 149 10.15 -9.50 21.49
CA SER A 149 11.25 -9.40 20.52
C SER A 149 12.23 -10.56 20.63
N ASN A 150 12.32 -11.18 21.82
CA ASN A 150 13.20 -12.31 22.10
C ASN A 150 12.47 -13.67 22.10
N VAL A 151 11.16 -13.68 21.90
CA VAL A 151 10.35 -14.90 21.87
C VAL A 151 10.27 -15.42 20.43
N CYS A 152 10.91 -16.56 20.16
CA CYS A 152 10.72 -17.30 18.91
C CYS A 152 9.45 -18.16 18.99
N LEU A 153 8.39 -17.74 18.29
CA LEU A 153 7.21 -18.56 18.08
C LEU A 153 7.45 -19.53 16.92
N THR A 154 7.65 -20.81 17.22
CA THR A 154 7.71 -21.86 16.20
C THR A 154 6.30 -22.16 15.70
N LEU A 155 5.88 -21.51 14.62
CA LEU A 155 4.64 -21.82 13.92
C LEU A 155 4.79 -23.18 13.23
N SER A 156 4.27 -24.25 13.85
CA SER A 156 4.08 -25.52 13.15
C SER A 156 3.05 -25.33 12.04
N ARG A 157 3.51 -25.29 10.80
CA ARG A 157 2.66 -25.23 9.62
C ARG A 157 2.08 -26.62 9.38
N PHE A 158 0.80 -26.84 9.68
CA PHE A 158 0.10 -28.06 9.27
C PHE A 158 0.10 -28.14 7.74
N ARG A 159 0.78 -29.15 7.18
CA ARG A 159 0.65 -29.57 5.78
C ARG A 159 0.35 -31.06 5.76
N GLY A 160 -0.91 -31.41 5.54
CA GLY A 160 -1.35 -32.81 5.40
C GLY A 160 -1.28 -33.62 6.70
N ASN A 161 -1.85 -34.82 6.66
CA ASN A 161 -2.12 -35.72 7.80
C ASN A 161 -0.87 -36.30 8.51
N TYR A 162 0.25 -35.58 8.59
CA TYR A 162 1.46 -36.06 9.24
C TYR A 162 2.00 -35.05 10.27
N PHE A 163 2.11 -35.54 11.51
CA PHE A 163 2.68 -34.88 12.67
C PHE A 163 4.19 -35.16 12.72
N TYR A 164 5.03 -34.13 12.66
CA TYR A 164 6.45 -34.23 12.95
C TYR A 164 6.72 -33.54 14.30
N PRO A 165 6.96 -34.28 15.39
CA PRO A 165 7.31 -33.68 16.67
C PRO A 165 8.82 -33.51 16.72
N GLN A 166 9.32 -32.28 16.91
CA GLN A 166 10.46 -32.04 17.80
C GLN A 166 10.26 -30.69 18.52
N HIS A 167 10.24 -30.77 19.85
CA HIS A 167 10.24 -29.70 20.85
C HIS A 167 8.90 -28.99 21.13
N THR A 168 8.09 -29.63 21.95
CA THR A 168 7.05 -29.02 22.79
C THR A 168 7.65 -27.91 23.66
N ILE A 169 7.23 -26.66 23.48
CA ILE A 169 7.41 -25.63 24.51
C ILE A 169 6.28 -25.81 25.51
N LEU A 170 6.53 -26.56 26.58
CA LEU A 170 5.73 -26.52 27.80
C LEU A 170 6.13 -25.26 28.56
N LEU A 171 5.45 -24.14 28.31
CA LEU A 171 5.41 -23.06 29.31
C LEU A 171 4.46 -23.52 30.40
N LYS A 172 5.03 -24.14 31.44
CA LYS A 172 4.32 -24.46 32.68
C LYS A 172 3.91 -23.14 33.33
N ILE A 173 2.64 -22.77 33.17
CA ILE A 173 2.00 -21.70 33.93
C ILE A 173 2.05 -22.16 35.40
N PRO A 174 2.76 -21.44 36.30
CA PRO A 174 2.68 -21.75 37.72
C PRO A 174 1.26 -21.46 38.22
N SER A 175 0.67 -22.43 38.91
CA SER A 175 -0.59 -22.34 39.65
C SER A 175 -0.51 -21.34 40.79
#